data_AF-A0AAC9B9R4-F1
#
_entry.id   AF-A0AAC9B9R4-F1
#
_cell.length_a   1.000
_cell.length_b   1.000
_cell.length_c   1.000
_cell.angle_alpha   90.00
_cell.angle_beta   90.00
_cell.angle_gamma   90.00
#
_symmetry.space_group_name_H-M   'P 1'
#
loop_
_entity.id
_entity.type
_entity.pdbx_description
1 polymer ?
#
loop_
_entity_poly.entity_id
_entity_poly.type
_entity_poly.pdbx_seq_one_letter_code
_entity_poly.pdbx_strand_id
1 'polypeptide(L)' 'MTERKMLVCVEAGLGVARGQEYPVLGENGSVWEILLGGEYRKVNKRSGRVQGWKTGPRFQAYSSDSLA' A
#
# COMPACT_ATOMS: atom_id res chain seq x y z
N MET A 1 -1.12 -3.36 22.19
CA MET A 1 -0.29 -2.67 21.19
C MET A 1 -1.06 -2.72 19.89
N THR A 2 -1.47 -1.59 19.33
CA THR A 2 -2.20 -1.60 18.05
C THR A 2 -1.17 -1.85 16.95
N GLU A 3 -1.22 -3.02 16.33
CA GLU A 3 -0.33 -3.36 15.22
C GLU A 3 -0.48 -2.34 14.09
N ARG A 4 0.66 -1.80 13.64
CA ARG A 4 0.66 -0.85 12.53
C ARG A 4 0.84 -1.62 11.23
N LYS A 5 -0.25 -1.81 10.48
CA LYS A 5 -0.20 -2.42 9.14
C LYS A 5 0.56 -1.51 8.17
N MET A 6 1.43 -2.11 7.38
CA MET A 6 2.23 -1.42 6.37
C MET A 6 1.91 -1.97 4.98
N LEU A 7 1.98 -1.10 3.97
CA LEU A 7 2.05 -1.51 2.57
C LEU A 7 3.47 -1.35 2.07
N VAL A 8 3.99 -2.40 1.44
CA VAL A 8 5.30 -2.36 0.78
C VAL A 8 5.08 -2.29 -0.73
N CYS A 9 5.77 -1.38 -1.39
CA CYS A 9 5.83 -1.34 -2.84
C CYS A 9 6.57 -2.57 -3.38
N VAL A 10 5.89 -3.43 -4.14
CA VAL A 10 6.44 -4.66 -4.73
C VAL A 10 6.78 -4.52 -6.21
N GLU A 11 6.20 -3.51 -6.88
CA GLU A 11 6.45 -3.15 -8.28
C GLU A 11 6.62 -1.63 -8.35
N ALA A 12 7.77 -1.15 -8.83
CA ALA A 12 8.08 0.27 -8.89
C ALA A 12 7.25 1.01 -9.95
N GLY A 13 7.04 2.32 -9.77
CA GLY A 13 6.37 3.14 -10.77
C GLY A 13 6.09 4.56 -10.28
N LEU A 14 6.02 5.52 -11.21
CA LEU A 14 5.66 6.92 -10.95
C LEU A 14 6.45 7.57 -9.79
N GLY A 15 7.77 7.31 -9.75
CA GLY A 15 8.66 7.83 -8.71
C GLY A 15 8.67 7.04 -7.40
N VAL A 16 7.91 5.95 -7.31
CA VAL A 16 7.91 5.03 -6.17
C VAL A 16 8.86 3.88 -6.43
N ALA A 17 9.81 3.67 -5.51
CA ALA A 17 10.77 2.58 -5.58
C ALA A 17 10.21 1.31 -4.91
N ARG A 18 10.63 0.14 -5.41
CA ARG A 18 10.33 -1.14 -4.78
C ARG A 18 10.97 -1.18 -3.38
N GLY A 19 10.27 -1.76 -2.42
CA GLY A 19 10.68 -1.85 -1.02
C GLY A 19 10.30 -0.63 -0.18
N GLN A 20 9.82 0.47 -0.79
CA GLN A 20 9.31 1.60 -0.01
C GLN A 20 8.04 1.21 0.75
N GLU A 21 7.98 1.64 2.01
CA GLU A 21 6.91 1.30 2.93
C GLU A 21 5.99 2.50 3.17
N TYR A 22 4.69 2.21 3.28
CA TYR A 22 3.64 3.19 3.45
C TYR A 22 2.73 2.75 4.59
N PRO A 23 2.61 3.54 5.67
CA PRO A 23 1.67 3.24 6.75
C PRO A 23 0.23 3.22 6.24
N VAL A 24 -0.53 2.19 6.62
CA VAL A 24 -1.97 2.18 6.40
C VAL A 24 -2.63 3.12 7.41
N LEU A 25 -3.35 4.12 6.91
CA LEU A 25 -4.06 5.12 7.71
C LEU A 25 -5.51 4.71 7.98
N GLY A 26 -6.08 3.95 7.07
CA GLY A 26 -7.43 3.42 7.13
C GLY A 26 -7.59 2.24 6.19
N GLU A 27 -8.57 1.38 6.45
CA GLU A 27 -8.93 0.32 5.53
C GLU A 27 -10.42 -0.02 5.63
N ASN A 28 -10.97 -0.54 4.54
CA ASN A 28 -12.30 -1.14 4.52
C ASN A 28 -12.24 -2.53 3.86
N GLY A 29 -13.37 -3.11 3.46
CA GLY A 29 -13.38 -4.45 2.84
C GLY A 29 -12.54 -4.61 1.57
N SER A 30 -12.29 -3.54 0.81
CA SER A 30 -11.69 -3.64 -0.54
C SER A 30 -10.49 -2.74 -0.80
N VAL A 31 -10.23 -1.74 0.06
CA VAL A 31 -9.10 -0.82 -0.09
C VAL A 31 -8.33 -0.59 1.19
N TRP A 32 -7.05 -0.27 1.03
CA TRP A 32 -6.22 0.41 2.02
C TRP A 32 -6.08 1.88 1.65
N GLU A 33 -5.90 2.72 2.66
CA GLU A 33 -5.72 4.15 2.51
C GLU A 33 -4.35 4.56 3.03
N ILE A 34 -3.57 5.26 2.20
CA ILE A 34 -2.18 5.65 2.46
C ILE A 34 -1.93 7.10 2.05
N LEU A 35 -0.86 7.70 2.57
CA LEU A 35 -0.29 8.93 2.02
C LEU A 35 0.82 8.56 1.03
N LEU A 36 0.67 8.97 -0.22
CA LEU A 36 1.64 8.75 -1.29
C LEU A 36 1.92 10.06 -2.00
N GLY A 37 3.17 10.52 -1.98
CA GLY A 37 3.55 11.82 -2.54
C GLY A 37 2.89 13.01 -1.84
N GLY A 38 2.53 12.86 -0.56
CA GLY A 38 1.80 13.88 0.21
C GLY A 38 0.29 13.88 0.00
N GLU A 39 -0.25 13.04 -0.89
CA GLU A 39 -1.68 12.96 -1.17
C GLU A 39 -2.31 11.68 -0.63
N TYR A 40 -3.59 11.78 -0.28
CA TYR A 40 -4.38 10.63 0.12
C TYR A 40 -4.70 9.73 -1.06
N ARG A 41 -4.31 8.46 -0.98
CA ARG A 41 -4.52 7.47 -2.05
C ARG A 41 -5.16 6.19 -1.51
N LYS A 42 -6.04 5.62 -2.33
CA LYS A 42 -6.69 4.33 -2.09
C LYS A 42 -6.03 3.25 -2.92
N VAL A 43 -5.59 2.18 -2.27
CA VAL A 43 -4.96 1.01 -2.89
C VAL A 43 -5.93 -0.16 -2.81
N ASN A 44 -6.25 -0.78 -3.95
CA ASN A 44 -7.12 -1.95 -3.98
C ASN A 44 -6.42 -3.17 -3.36
N LYS A 45 -7.09 -3.87 -2.44
CA LYS A 45 -6.49 -5.00 -1.69
C LYS A 45 -6.15 -6.20 -2.56
N ARG A 46 -6.91 -6.43 -3.63
CA ARG A 46 -6.74 -7.57 -4.53
C ARG A 46 -5.65 -7.32 -5.56
N SER A 47 -5.67 -6.16 -6.21
CA SER A 47 -4.70 -5.85 -7.26
C SER A 47 -3.41 -5.21 -6.72
N GLY A 48 -3.45 -4.61 -5.54
CA GLY A 48 -2.34 -3.82 -5.00
C GLY A 48 -2.13 -2.49 -5.73
N ARG A 49 -3.02 -2.10 -6.65
CA ARG A 49 -2.87 -0.87 -7.45
C ARG A 49 -3.63 0.30 -6.83
N VAL A 50 -3.12 1.50 -7.04
CA VAL A 50 -3.83 2.74 -6.70
C VAL A 50 -5.09 2.86 -7.57
N GLN A 51 -6.23 3.19 -6.95
CA GLN A 51 -7.48 3.36 -7.67
C GLN A 51 -7.41 4.54 -8.65
N GLY A 52 -7.97 4.34 -9.85
CA GLY A 52 -7.98 5.36 -10.91
C GLY A 52 -6.67 5.47 -11.70
N TRP A 53 -5.61 4.76 -11.30
CA TRP A 53 -4.35 4.75 -12.04
C TRP A 53 -4.36 3.62 -13.09
N LYS A 54 -4.04 3.97 -14.34
CA LYS A 54 -3.91 2.99 -15.43
C LYS A 54 -2.63 2.15 -15.27
N THR A 55 -1.55 2.79 -14.87
CA THR A 55 -0.24 2.19 -14.60
C THR A 55 0.34 2.82 -13.34
N GLY A 56 1.36 2.19 -12.77
CA GLY A 56 2.01 2.69 -11.56
C GLY A 56 2.41 1.58 -10.61
N PRO A 57 2.82 1.94 -9.39
CA PRO A 57 3.35 0.99 -8.43
C PRO A 57 2.27 0.00 -7.98
N ARG A 58 2.74 -1.17 -7.55
CA ARG A 58 1.91 -2.19 -6.90
C ARG A 58 2.36 -2.34 -5.46
N PHE A 59 1.42 -2.49 -4.56
CA PHE A 59 1.63 -2.62 -3.14
C PHE A 59 1.11 -3.96 -2.62
N GLN A 60 1.73 -4.45 -1.57
CA GLN A 60 1.28 -5.62 -0.83
C GLN A 60 1.27 -5.30 0.66
N ALA A 61 0.27 -5.82 1.39
CA ALA A 61 0.25 -5.69 2.84
C ALA A 61 1.33 -6.58 3.46
N TYR A 62 2.04 -6.02 4.42
CA TYR A 62 2.94 -6.75 5.29
C TYR A 62 2.38 -6.68 6.71
N SER A 63 2.02 -7.84 7.27
CA SER A 63 1.80 -8.00 8.70
C SER A 63 2.99 -8.75 9.28
N SER A 64 3.51 -8.25 10.40
CA SER A 64 4.67 -8.83 11.10
C SER A 64 4.47 -10.29 11.52
N ASP A 65 3.25 -10.83 11.44
CA ASP A 65 2.92 -12.22 11.71
C ASP A 65 3.41 -13.22 10.65
N SER A 66 3.92 -12.75 9.52
CA SER A 66 4.34 -13.65 8.41
C SER A 66 5.71 -14.31 8.62
N LEU A 67 6.27 -14.24 9.84
CA LEU A 67 7.54 -14.87 10.23
C LEU A 67 7.42 -15.80 11.45
N ALA A 68 6.20 -16.26 11.79
CA ALA A 68 5.99 -17.30 12.79
C ALA A 68 5.93 -18.70 12.15
#